data_AF-A0A915DYP3-F1
#
_entry.id   AF-A0A915DYP3-F1
#
_cell.length_a   1.000
_cell.length_b   1.000
_cell.length_c   1.000
_cell.angle_alpha   90.00
_cell.angle_beta   90.00
_cell.angle_gamma   90.00
#
_symmetry.space_group_name_H-M   'P 1'
#
loop_
_entity.id
_entity.type
_entity.pdbx_description
1 polymer ?
#
loop_
_entity_poly.entity_id
_entity_poly.type
_entity_poly.pdbx_seq_one_letter_code
_entity_poly.pdbx_strand_id
1 'polypeptide(L)'
;MGTAVNDPNMFVTEQVPYQSSHRPFMAPTLTTHDRYVGQKAEEISMSESVDLTSDIHGGWTMENCISALNEFMQKNRQPVANFVINSTGEEHARTFVAACSIFVPQLKKTISARNPGVTKKSAKALCALSLVRQLFHMGIMHASGQKVKKPTASTLPEIKVKVEDSLAIRLEGYLTGCGVLPVKEVKSAQPENPVSLVINQQLEKFPLAESYQAGSISWSPSQQNWNPWYGNNIDEKPLAFMSLEEISKDLLMREKAKEITPEMTATRKGLPVFQHAAEILAAVKNNPVVLIKGATVTYSKVVEPFSIASSLNLGGSAQFRWLKGLPLREQNSLATVLDLAFALKVCLLVHTVLLCL
;
A
#
# COMPACT_ATOMS: atom_id res chain seq x y z
N MET A 1 93.10 -33.88 -10.04
CA MET A 1 93.57 -33.94 -8.65
C MET A 1 92.89 -32.80 -7.90
N GLY A 2 92.07 -32.96 -6.87
CA GLY A 2 91.51 -34.11 -6.15
C GLY A 2 90.41 -33.53 -5.23
N THR A 3 89.19 -34.06 -5.29
CA THR A 3 88.54 -34.80 -4.19
C THR A 3 88.54 -34.10 -2.83
N ALA A 4 87.36 -33.69 -2.38
CA ALA A 4 87.01 -33.67 -0.96
C ALA A 4 85.66 -34.38 -0.81
N VAL A 5 85.76 -35.64 -0.41
CA VAL A 5 84.72 -36.48 0.19
C VAL A 5 84.50 -35.96 1.61
N ASN A 6 83.24 -35.86 2.04
CA ASN A 6 82.88 -36.28 3.40
C ASN A 6 81.40 -36.66 3.44
N ASP A 7 81.22 -37.94 3.73
CA ASP A 7 79.99 -38.70 3.87
C ASP A 7 79.57 -38.69 5.37
N PRO A 8 78.63 -39.52 5.85
CA PRO A 8 77.32 -39.10 6.33
C PRO A 8 77.12 -39.39 7.83
N ASN A 9 76.03 -38.87 8.40
CA ASN A 9 75.22 -39.43 9.50
C ASN A 9 74.69 -38.32 10.41
N MET A 10 73.39 -38.05 10.35
CA MET A 10 72.59 -37.97 11.58
C MET A 10 71.08 -37.96 11.27
N PHE A 11 70.42 -38.98 11.84
CA PHE A 11 69.00 -39.09 12.21
C PHE A 11 67.93 -39.16 11.10
N VAL A 12 67.63 -40.42 10.74
CA VAL A 12 66.30 -40.86 10.31
C VAL A 12 65.31 -40.63 11.46
N THR A 13 64.28 -39.82 11.23
CA THR A 13 63.02 -39.89 11.99
C THR A 13 61.89 -40.07 11.00
N GLU A 14 61.22 -41.21 11.16
CA GLU A 14 60.15 -41.76 10.34
C GLU A 14 58.90 -40.87 10.45
N GLN A 15 58.54 -40.17 9.37
CA GLN A 15 57.29 -39.41 9.31
C GLN A 15 56.15 -40.34 8.90
N VAL A 16 55.36 -40.76 9.88
CA VAL A 16 54.09 -41.47 9.68
C VAL A 16 53.09 -40.51 9.01
N PRO A 17 52.52 -40.81 7.83
CA PRO A 17 51.55 -39.92 7.20
C PRO A 17 50.22 -39.97 7.96
N TYR A 18 49.80 -38.82 8.49
CA TYR A 18 48.48 -38.61 9.07
C TYR A 18 47.41 -38.72 7.96
N GLN A 19 46.79 -39.90 7.84
CA GLN A 19 45.62 -40.07 6.99
C GLN A 19 44.40 -39.41 7.65
N SER A 20 44.08 -38.20 7.19
CA SER A 20 42.83 -37.53 7.51
C SER A 20 41.68 -38.35 6.91
N SER A 21 40.92 -39.05 7.75
CA SER A 21 39.69 -39.72 7.37
C SER A 21 38.53 -38.71 7.32
N HIS A 22 38.51 -37.87 6.28
CA HIS A 22 37.32 -37.10 5.97
C HIS A 22 36.22 -38.06 5.49
N ARG A 23 35.31 -38.45 6.39
CA ARG A 23 34.04 -39.04 5.96
C ARG A 23 33.30 -37.97 5.15
N PRO A 24 32.89 -38.25 3.90
CA PRO A 24 32.04 -37.31 3.18
C PRO A 24 30.76 -37.09 4.00
N PHE A 25 30.40 -35.82 4.19
CA PHE A 25 29.14 -35.43 4.81
C PHE A 25 28.00 -36.04 3.97
N MET A 26 27.43 -37.15 4.44
CA MET A 26 26.25 -37.72 3.80
C MET A 26 25.10 -36.77 4.10
N ALA A 27 24.62 -36.07 3.08
CA ALA A 27 23.44 -35.23 3.19
C ALA A 27 22.30 -36.07 3.79
N PRO A 28 21.55 -35.55 4.78
CA PRO A 28 20.44 -36.28 5.38
C PRO A 28 19.48 -36.75 4.28
N THR A 29 19.08 -38.03 4.32
CA THR A 29 18.08 -38.55 3.39
C THR A 29 16.75 -37.87 3.69
N LEU A 30 16.38 -36.89 2.86
CA LEU A 30 15.13 -36.15 2.95
C LEU A 30 13.93 -37.11 2.98
N THR A 31 13.05 -36.93 3.97
CA THR A 31 11.82 -37.71 4.08
C THR A 31 10.87 -37.40 2.92
N THR A 32 9.88 -38.25 2.68
CA THR A 32 8.82 -38.00 1.69
C THR A 32 8.06 -36.72 1.98
N HIS A 33 7.85 -36.38 3.25
CA HIS A 33 7.26 -35.12 3.68
C HIS A 33 8.14 -33.92 3.33
N ASP A 34 9.44 -34.00 3.59
CA ASP A 34 10.38 -32.91 3.27
C ASP A 34 10.43 -32.62 1.77
N ARG A 35 10.35 -33.68 0.94
CA ARG A 35 10.28 -33.54 -0.52
C ARG A 35 9.00 -32.85 -0.97
N TYR A 36 7.85 -33.22 -0.38
CA TYR A 36 6.57 -32.60 -0.68
C TYR A 36 6.55 -31.11 -0.28
N VAL A 37 7.06 -30.78 0.91
CA VAL A 37 7.19 -29.39 1.37
C VAL A 37 8.11 -28.60 0.46
N GLY A 38 9.25 -29.16 0.06
CA GLY A 38 10.17 -28.54 -0.88
C GLY A 38 9.53 -28.25 -2.25
N GLN A 39 8.83 -29.23 -2.82
CA GLN A 39 8.13 -29.08 -4.09
C GLN A 39 7.04 -27.99 -4.01
N LYS A 40 6.25 -27.98 -2.93
CA LYS A 40 5.23 -26.94 -2.70
C LYS A 40 5.86 -25.55 -2.53
N ALA A 41 6.99 -25.44 -1.84
CA ALA A 41 7.70 -24.18 -1.71
C ALA A 41 8.24 -23.67 -3.06
N GLU A 42 8.71 -24.57 -3.93
CA GLU A 42 9.17 -24.24 -5.28
C GLU A 42 8.01 -23.80 -6.19
N GLU A 43 6.89 -24.52 -6.17
CA GLU A 43 5.65 -24.13 -6.87
C GLU A 43 5.17 -22.73 -6.44
N ILE A 44 5.19 -22.45 -5.14
CA ILE A 44 4.83 -21.14 -4.59
C ILE A 44 5.84 -20.08 -5.03
N SER A 45 7.14 -20.36 -4.99
CA SER A 45 8.18 -19.42 -5.42
C SER A 45 8.10 -19.11 -6.92
N MET A 46 7.80 -20.10 -7.76
CA MET A 46 7.58 -19.90 -9.19
C MET A 46 6.33 -19.03 -9.41
N SER A 47 5.26 -19.31 -8.69
CA SER A 47 4.02 -18.51 -8.75
C SER A 47 4.25 -17.07 -8.31
N GLU A 48 5.04 -16.86 -7.25
CA GLU A 48 5.41 -15.53 -6.73
C GLU A 48 6.29 -14.75 -7.73
N SER A 49 7.08 -15.44 -8.56
CA SER A 49 7.93 -14.80 -9.59
C SER A 49 7.18 -14.30 -10.82
N VAL A 50 5.90 -14.67 -10.99
CA VAL A 50 5.11 -14.27 -12.17
C VAL A 50 4.77 -12.80 -12.10
N ASP A 51 5.22 -12.06 -13.11
CA ASP A 51 4.98 -10.62 -13.23
C ASP A 51 4.41 -10.28 -14.61
N LEU A 52 3.13 -9.91 -14.62
CA LEU A 52 2.40 -9.56 -15.84
C LEU A 52 2.50 -8.07 -16.19
N THR A 53 3.21 -7.30 -15.36
CA THR A 53 3.26 -5.83 -15.44
C THR A 53 4.65 -5.29 -15.77
N SER A 54 5.64 -6.16 -16.01
CA SER A 54 7.01 -5.77 -16.29
C SER A 54 7.12 -4.74 -17.43
N ASP A 55 6.29 -4.87 -18.46
CA ASP A 55 6.36 -4.04 -19.67
C ASP A 55 6.01 -2.57 -19.39
N ILE A 56 5.03 -2.30 -18.52
CA ILE A 56 4.67 -0.93 -18.10
C ILE A 56 5.66 -0.34 -17.08
N HIS A 57 6.59 -1.16 -16.61
CA HIS A 57 7.61 -0.82 -15.62
C HIS A 57 9.03 -0.90 -16.20
N GLY A 58 9.18 -0.75 -17.52
CA GLY A 58 10.50 -0.68 -18.16
C GLY A 58 11.22 -2.02 -18.27
N GLY A 59 10.51 -3.15 -18.23
CA GLY A 59 11.08 -4.49 -18.34
C GLY A 59 11.87 -4.95 -17.11
N TRP A 60 11.61 -4.33 -15.94
CA TRP A 60 12.18 -4.73 -14.67
C TRP A 60 11.39 -5.88 -14.04
N THR A 61 12.11 -6.95 -13.68
CA THR A 61 11.57 -8.21 -13.12
C THR A 61 12.33 -8.61 -11.85
N MET A 62 11.85 -9.64 -11.15
CA MET A 62 12.51 -10.16 -9.95
C MET A 62 13.93 -10.68 -10.22
N GLU A 63 14.20 -11.17 -11.43
CA GLU A 63 15.49 -11.76 -11.80
C GLU A 63 16.58 -10.70 -12.01
N ASN A 64 16.24 -9.52 -12.56
CA ASN A 64 17.21 -8.50 -12.94
C ASN A 64 17.30 -7.30 -11.98
N CYS A 65 16.33 -7.12 -11.08
CA CYS A 65 16.27 -5.95 -10.21
C CYS A 65 17.42 -5.83 -9.21
N ILE A 66 17.93 -6.95 -8.66
CA ILE A 66 19.00 -6.91 -7.64
C ILE A 66 20.31 -6.44 -8.26
N SER A 67 20.67 -6.97 -9.45
CA SER A 67 21.88 -6.54 -10.15
C SER A 67 21.79 -5.08 -10.57
N ALA A 68 20.63 -4.67 -11.10
CA ALA A 68 20.40 -3.29 -11.51
C ALA A 68 20.47 -2.30 -10.34
N LEU A 69 19.91 -2.67 -9.19
CA LEU A 69 20.01 -1.86 -7.97
C LEU A 69 21.46 -1.76 -7.49
N ASN A 70 22.22 -2.86 -7.50
CA ASN A 70 23.63 -2.83 -7.11
C ASN A 70 24.47 -1.94 -8.04
N GLU A 71 24.23 -2.01 -9.35
CA GLU A 71 24.87 -1.14 -10.34
C GLU A 71 24.54 0.33 -10.07
N PHE A 72 23.27 0.64 -9.76
CA PHE A 72 22.86 1.98 -9.37
C PHE A 72 23.60 2.47 -8.11
N MET A 73 23.70 1.64 -7.07
CA MET A 73 24.42 2.02 -5.83
C MET A 73 25.91 2.27 -6.11
N GLN A 74 26.54 1.41 -6.92
CA GLN A 74 27.95 1.55 -7.30
C GLN A 74 28.20 2.83 -8.09
N LYS A 75 27.35 3.14 -9.09
CA LYS A 75 27.45 4.35 -9.90
C LYS A 75 27.34 5.63 -9.06
N ASN A 76 26.50 5.60 -8.04
CA ASN A 76 26.32 6.71 -7.11
C ASN A 76 27.34 6.71 -5.95
N ARG A 77 28.33 5.81 -5.96
CA ARG A 77 29.38 5.66 -4.92
C ARG A 77 28.79 5.44 -3.52
N GLN A 78 27.69 4.71 -3.46
CA GLN A 78 27.01 4.36 -2.22
C GLN A 78 27.34 2.92 -1.83
N PRO A 79 27.29 2.58 -0.52
CA PRO A 79 27.43 1.20 -0.10
C PRO A 79 26.32 0.34 -0.71
N VAL A 80 26.57 -0.98 -0.80
CA VAL A 80 25.58 -1.93 -1.28
C VAL A 80 24.28 -1.78 -0.48
N ALA A 81 23.14 -1.87 -1.17
CA ALA A 81 21.83 -1.71 -0.58
C ALA A 81 21.64 -2.68 0.62
N ASN A 82 21.35 -2.11 1.79
CA ASN A 82 21.16 -2.88 3.01
C ASN A 82 19.69 -3.33 3.13
N PHE A 83 19.47 -4.65 3.10
CA PHE A 83 18.14 -5.24 3.22
C PHE A 83 17.94 -5.79 4.62
N VAL A 84 17.00 -5.21 5.36
CA VAL A 84 16.56 -5.70 6.66
C VAL A 84 15.46 -6.74 6.44
N ILE A 85 15.70 -7.99 6.81
CA ILE A 85 14.76 -9.09 6.61
C ILE A 85 14.24 -9.58 7.96
N ASN A 86 12.94 -9.46 8.17
CA ASN A 86 12.25 -9.94 9.36
C ASN A 86 11.41 -11.17 9.00
N SER A 87 11.47 -12.23 9.82
CA SER A 87 10.53 -13.36 9.71
C SER A 87 9.22 -13.03 10.41
N THR A 88 8.10 -13.47 9.85
CA THR A 88 6.75 -13.28 10.39
C THR A 88 5.95 -14.57 10.23
N GLY A 89 5.02 -14.84 11.15
CA GLY A 89 4.22 -16.06 11.16
C GLY A 89 4.83 -17.19 11.98
N GLU A 90 4.05 -18.26 12.13
CA GLU A 90 4.43 -19.47 12.84
C GLU A 90 5.43 -20.31 12.03
N GLU A 91 6.13 -21.25 12.66
CA GLU A 91 7.20 -22.01 12.01
C GLU A 91 6.75 -22.74 10.74
N HIS A 92 5.53 -23.31 10.74
CA HIS A 92 4.96 -24.04 9.62
C HIS A 92 4.36 -23.14 8.52
N ALA A 93 4.26 -21.83 8.76
CA ALA A 93 3.71 -20.83 7.83
C ALA A 93 4.59 -19.58 7.78
N ARG A 94 5.90 -19.75 7.96
CA ARG A 94 6.86 -18.66 8.09
C ARG A 94 7.00 -17.91 6.77
N THR A 95 6.78 -16.61 6.82
CA THR A 95 7.03 -15.68 5.70
C THR A 95 8.12 -14.70 6.08
N PHE A 96 8.65 -13.97 5.11
CA PHE A 96 9.69 -12.98 5.32
C PHE A 96 9.25 -11.63 4.78
N VAL A 97 9.66 -10.57 5.44
CA VAL A 97 9.45 -9.20 4.97
C VAL A 97 10.81 -8.54 4.85
N ALA A 98 11.15 -8.13 3.64
CA ALA A 98 12.36 -7.36 3.37
C ALA A 98 12.01 -5.87 3.30
N ALA A 99 12.80 -5.05 3.97
CA ALA A 99 12.75 -3.60 3.89
C ALA A 99 14.12 -3.04 3.51
N CYS A 100 14.14 -2.06 2.62
CA CYS A 100 15.36 -1.38 2.20
C CYS A 100 15.08 0.09 1.94
N SER A 101 16.01 0.94 2.31
CA SER A 101 15.97 2.38 2.03
C SER A 101 17.29 2.81 1.38
N ILE A 102 17.19 3.55 0.28
CA ILE A 102 18.35 4.05 -0.45
C ILE A 102 18.21 5.56 -0.63
N PHE A 103 19.31 6.28 -0.50
CA PHE A 103 19.32 7.71 -0.79
C PHE A 103 19.55 7.93 -2.28
N VAL A 104 18.78 8.82 -2.90
CA VAL A 104 18.84 9.11 -4.33
C VAL A 104 19.45 10.51 -4.50
N PRO A 105 20.73 10.63 -4.88
CA PRO A 105 21.43 11.92 -4.93
C PRO A 105 20.78 12.94 -5.87
N GLN A 106 20.24 12.48 -7.00
CA GLN A 106 19.61 13.32 -8.01
C GLN A 106 18.35 14.02 -7.48
N LEU A 107 17.61 13.36 -6.58
CA LEU A 107 16.39 13.90 -5.97
C LEU A 107 16.61 14.48 -4.56
N LYS A 108 17.82 14.31 -3.99
CA LYS A 108 18.14 14.60 -2.58
C LYS A 108 17.11 14.00 -1.61
N LYS A 109 16.61 12.80 -1.92
CA LYS A 109 15.54 12.13 -1.19
C LYS A 109 15.87 10.65 -0.97
N THR A 110 15.49 10.13 0.20
CA THR A 110 15.51 8.69 0.47
C THR A 110 14.22 8.05 -0.04
N ILE A 111 14.36 6.99 -0.83
CA ILE A 111 13.24 6.13 -1.21
C ILE A 111 13.34 4.82 -0.44
N SER A 112 12.18 4.26 -0.11
CA SER A 112 12.08 3.05 0.69
C SER A 112 11.12 2.07 0.03
N ALA A 113 11.40 0.79 0.19
CA ALA A 113 10.50 -0.28 -0.17
C ALA A 113 10.42 -1.28 0.97
N ARG A 114 9.24 -1.89 1.09
CA ARG A 114 8.98 -2.98 2.03
C ARG A 114 8.07 -3.97 1.34
N ASN A 115 8.55 -5.18 1.11
CA ASN A 115 7.78 -6.22 0.45
C ASN A 115 7.86 -7.54 1.22
N PRO A 116 6.73 -8.24 1.37
CA PRO A 116 6.72 -9.62 1.86
C PRO A 116 7.23 -10.57 0.77
N GLY A 117 7.63 -11.77 1.19
CA GLY A 117 7.78 -12.91 0.31
C GLY A 117 7.89 -14.22 1.07
N VAL A 118 7.66 -15.33 0.37
CA VAL A 118 7.65 -16.67 0.99
C VAL A 118 9.04 -17.09 1.46
N THR A 119 10.08 -16.67 0.73
CA THR A 119 11.47 -16.92 1.09
C THR A 119 12.21 -15.60 1.32
N LYS A 120 13.33 -15.64 2.05
CA LYS A 120 14.23 -14.48 2.18
C LYS A 120 14.68 -13.94 0.82
N LYS A 121 14.89 -14.85 -0.15
CA LYS A 121 15.33 -14.51 -1.52
C LYS A 121 14.22 -13.79 -2.29
N SER A 122 13.01 -14.32 -2.29
CA SER A 122 11.87 -13.68 -2.99
C SER A 122 11.48 -12.35 -2.34
N ALA A 123 11.44 -12.27 -1.01
CA ALA A 123 11.20 -11.01 -0.30
C ALA A 123 12.24 -9.93 -0.68
N LYS A 124 13.53 -10.30 -0.71
CA LYS A 124 14.61 -9.39 -1.13
C LYS A 124 14.47 -8.95 -2.58
N ALA A 125 14.18 -9.89 -3.50
CA ALA A 125 13.99 -9.59 -4.92
C ALA A 125 12.79 -8.65 -5.13
N LEU A 126 11.64 -8.92 -4.50
CA LEU A 126 10.46 -8.04 -4.55
C LEU A 126 10.75 -6.65 -3.97
N CYS A 127 11.49 -6.58 -2.86
CA CYS A 127 11.92 -5.30 -2.29
C CYS A 127 12.81 -4.51 -3.26
N ALA A 128 13.78 -5.17 -3.89
CA ALA A 128 14.64 -4.54 -4.90
C ALA A 128 13.85 -4.11 -6.14
N LEU A 129 12.93 -4.95 -6.62
CA LEU A 129 12.06 -4.66 -7.76
C LEU A 129 11.24 -3.40 -7.53
N SER A 130 10.64 -3.23 -6.35
CA SER A 130 9.90 -2.02 -6.01
C SER A 130 10.79 -0.77 -6.03
N LEU A 131 12.03 -0.84 -5.52
CA LEU A 131 12.97 0.29 -5.58
C LEU A 131 13.35 0.63 -7.02
N VAL A 132 13.70 -0.37 -7.84
CA VAL A 132 14.08 -0.16 -9.24
C VAL A 132 12.92 0.42 -10.05
N ARG A 133 11.69 -0.05 -9.82
CA ARG A 133 10.48 0.50 -10.47
C ARG A 133 10.20 1.93 -10.05
N GLN A 134 10.39 2.26 -8.77
CA GLN A 134 10.30 3.64 -8.29
C GLN A 134 11.33 4.53 -9.00
N LEU A 135 12.59 4.09 -9.08
CA LEU A 135 13.66 4.82 -9.78
C LEU A 135 13.39 4.99 -11.27
N PHE A 136 12.80 3.99 -11.92
CA PHE A 136 12.37 4.05 -13.32
C PHE A 136 11.26 5.08 -13.53
N HIS A 137 10.20 5.05 -12.73
CA HIS A 137 9.09 6.02 -12.82
C HIS A 137 9.48 7.44 -12.44
N MET A 138 10.53 7.61 -11.63
CA MET A 138 11.14 8.91 -11.34
C MET A 138 12.10 9.38 -12.44
N GLY A 139 12.31 8.59 -13.50
CA GLY A 139 13.18 8.94 -14.63
C GLY A 139 14.68 8.85 -14.35
N ILE A 140 15.08 8.17 -13.26
CA ILE A 140 16.49 8.07 -12.83
C ILE A 140 17.18 6.86 -13.43
N MET A 141 16.44 5.75 -13.51
CA MET A 141 16.87 4.54 -14.21
C MET A 141 16.16 4.44 -15.56
N HIS A 142 16.87 3.95 -16.57
CA HIS A 142 16.31 3.64 -17.88
C HIS A 142 15.60 2.27 -17.85
N ALA A 143 14.89 1.92 -18.92
CA ALA A 143 14.34 0.57 -19.07
C ALA A 143 15.48 -0.47 -19.14
N SER A 144 15.23 -1.69 -18.67
CA SER A 144 16.25 -2.75 -18.62
C SER A 144 16.82 -3.13 -19.99
N GLY A 145 16.04 -2.92 -21.05
CA GLY A 145 16.35 -3.35 -22.41
C GLY A 145 16.33 -4.87 -22.61
N GLN A 146 16.11 -5.65 -21.55
CA GLN A 146 16.04 -7.10 -21.60
C GLN A 146 14.66 -7.54 -22.10
N LYS A 147 14.65 -8.40 -23.13
CA LYS A 147 13.40 -9.04 -23.58
C LYS A 147 12.95 -10.02 -22.50
N VAL A 148 11.81 -9.73 -21.86
CA VAL A 148 11.16 -10.65 -20.92
C VAL A 148 10.74 -11.89 -21.71
N LYS A 149 11.22 -13.07 -21.29
CA LYS A 149 10.81 -14.34 -21.90
C LYS A 149 9.34 -14.58 -21.53
N LYS A 150 8.43 -14.39 -22.48
CA LYS A 150 7.03 -14.76 -22.28
C LYS A 150 6.94 -16.29 -22.23
N PRO A 151 6.22 -16.88 -21.27
CA PRO A 151 6.01 -18.31 -21.24
C PRO A 151 5.35 -18.72 -22.56
N THR A 152 6.01 -19.61 -23.30
CA THR A 152 5.55 -20.03 -24.62
C THR A 152 4.29 -20.87 -24.48
N ALA A 153 3.19 -20.46 -25.13
CA ALA A 153 1.93 -21.21 -25.15
C ALA A 153 2.07 -22.61 -25.81
N SER A 154 3.22 -22.90 -26.44
CA SER A 154 3.51 -24.16 -27.12
C SER A 154 3.60 -25.38 -26.22
N THR A 155 3.76 -25.20 -24.90
CA THR A 155 3.80 -26.31 -23.93
C THR A 155 2.43 -26.76 -23.44
N LEU A 156 1.35 -26.04 -23.79
CA LEU A 156 -0.01 -26.38 -23.39
C LEU A 156 -0.67 -27.33 -24.41
N PRO A 157 -1.46 -28.32 -23.96
CA PRO A 157 -2.18 -29.21 -24.85
C PRO A 157 -3.24 -28.44 -25.65
N GLU A 158 -3.36 -28.77 -26.94
CA GLU A 158 -4.33 -28.14 -27.84
C GLU A 158 -5.76 -28.55 -27.47
N ILE A 159 -6.61 -27.56 -27.19
CA ILE A 159 -8.04 -27.78 -26.93
C ILE A 159 -8.78 -27.68 -28.25
N LYS A 160 -9.27 -28.82 -28.76
CA LYS A 160 -10.08 -28.86 -29.98
C LYS A 160 -11.45 -28.24 -29.73
N VAL A 161 -11.71 -27.09 -30.34
CA VAL A 161 -13.02 -26.42 -30.32
C VAL A 161 -13.71 -26.61 -31.67
N LYS A 162 -14.95 -27.10 -31.67
CA LYS A 162 -15.79 -27.21 -32.87
C LYS A 162 -16.96 -26.24 -32.74
N VAL A 163 -17.12 -25.39 -33.75
CA VAL A 163 -18.26 -24.47 -33.87
C VAL A 163 -19.22 -25.02 -34.91
N GLU A 164 -20.52 -24.91 -34.67
CA GLU A 164 -21.55 -25.31 -35.64
C GLU A 164 -21.61 -24.31 -36.81
N ASP A 165 -21.79 -24.80 -38.03
CA ASP A 165 -21.81 -23.96 -39.24
C ASP A 165 -22.94 -22.92 -39.21
N SER A 166 -24.11 -23.27 -38.68
CA SER A 166 -25.24 -22.33 -38.57
C SER A 166 -24.92 -21.14 -37.66
N LEU A 167 -24.17 -21.39 -36.57
CA LEU A 167 -23.71 -20.36 -35.66
C LEU A 167 -22.64 -19.47 -36.31
N ALA A 168 -21.71 -20.07 -37.06
CA ALA A 168 -20.65 -19.34 -37.76
C ALA A 168 -21.24 -18.37 -38.80
N ILE A 169 -22.20 -18.81 -39.61
CA ILE A 169 -22.89 -17.97 -40.61
C ILE A 169 -23.63 -16.81 -39.93
N ARG A 170 -24.34 -17.09 -38.83
CA ARG A 170 -25.08 -16.06 -38.08
C ARG A 170 -24.14 -15.02 -37.48
N LEU A 171 -22.99 -15.44 -36.95
CA LEU A 171 -21.95 -14.55 -36.41
C LEU A 171 -21.35 -13.67 -37.51
N GLU A 172 -21.04 -14.24 -38.67
CA GLU A 172 -20.48 -13.49 -39.80
C GLU A 172 -21.46 -12.42 -40.31
N GLY A 173 -22.75 -12.76 -40.44
CA GLY A 173 -23.78 -11.80 -40.83
C GLY A 173 -23.94 -10.66 -39.82
N TYR A 174 -23.94 -10.97 -38.53
CA TYR A 174 -24.01 -9.96 -37.47
C TYR A 174 -22.79 -9.04 -37.45
N LEU A 175 -21.58 -9.60 -37.49
CA LEU A 175 -20.33 -8.82 -37.47
C LEU A 175 -20.23 -7.89 -38.69
N THR A 176 -20.61 -8.37 -39.87
CA THR A 176 -20.67 -7.57 -41.09
C THR A 176 -21.70 -6.44 -40.96
N GLY A 177 -22.88 -6.73 -40.40
CA GLY A 177 -23.90 -5.71 -40.13
C GLY A 177 -23.45 -4.63 -39.15
N CYS A 178 -22.59 -4.97 -38.18
CA CYS A 178 -21.97 -4.03 -37.26
C CYS A 178 -20.72 -3.32 -37.83
N GLY A 179 -20.32 -3.62 -39.07
CA GLY A 179 -19.13 -3.05 -39.69
C GLY A 179 -17.79 -3.56 -39.14
N VAL A 180 -17.79 -4.71 -38.45
CA VAL A 180 -16.59 -5.34 -37.89
C VAL A 180 -15.99 -6.29 -38.92
N LEU A 181 -14.73 -6.06 -39.29
CA LEU A 181 -14.02 -6.89 -40.27
C LEU A 181 -13.14 -7.95 -39.59
N PRO A 182 -13.14 -9.22 -40.08
CA PRO A 182 -12.28 -10.26 -39.53
C PRO A 182 -10.79 -9.98 -39.80
N VAL A 183 -9.93 -10.49 -38.92
CA VAL A 183 -8.47 -10.39 -39.06
C VAL A 183 -8.01 -11.18 -40.30
N LYS A 184 -7.31 -10.53 -41.23
CA LYS A 184 -6.90 -11.12 -42.51
C LYS A 184 -5.62 -11.96 -42.45
N GLU A 185 -4.76 -11.71 -41.48
CA GLU A 185 -3.38 -12.24 -41.40
C GLU A 185 -3.27 -13.59 -40.65
N VAL A 186 -4.40 -14.24 -40.34
CA VAL A 186 -4.40 -15.49 -39.54
C VAL A 186 -3.62 -16.61 -40.22
N LYS A 187 -3.56 -16.63 -41.56
CA LYS A 187 -2.85 -17.67 -42.32
C LYS A 187 -1.33 -17.59 -42.23
N SER A 188 -0.77 -16.45 -41.82
CA SER A 188 0.68 -16.25 -41.64
C SER A 188 1.15 -16.42 -40.19
N ALA A 189 0.24 -16.73 -39.26
CA ALA A 189 0.58 -16.90 -37.84
C ALA A 189 1.48 -18.13 -37.64
N GLN A 190 2.57 -17.95 -36.89
CA GLN A 190 3.46 -19.02 -36.43
C GLN A 190 3.50 -19.03 -34.90
N PRO A 191 3.78 -20.17 -34.25
CA PRO A 191 3.88 -20.25 -32.79
C PRO A 191 4.88 -19.25 -32.18
N GLU A 192 5.97 -18.96 -32.90
CA GLU A 192 7.02 -18.02 -32.49
C GLU A 192 6.63 -16.55 -32.70
N ASN A 193 5.67 -16.28 -33.59
CA ASN A 193 5.17 -14.95 -33.89
C ASN A 193 3.64 -14.98 -34.06
N PRO A 194 2.89 -15.04 -32.94
CA PRO A 194 1.43 -15.16 -32.99
C PRO A 194 0.78 -13.87 -33.50
N VAL A 195 -0.27 -14.01 -34.32
CA VAL A 195 -1.08 -12.89 -34.79
C VAL A 195 -2.22 -12.65 -33.79
N SER A 196 -2.43 -11.40 -33.40
CA SER A 196 -3.56 -11.03 -32.54
C SER A 196 -4.88 -11.20 -33.28
N LEU A 197 -5.82 -11.93 -32.67
CA LEU A 197 -7.20 -12.04 -33.15
C LEU A 197 -8.12 -10.95 -32.57
N VAL A 198 -7.60 -10.07 -31.71
CA VAL A 198 -8.36 -8.97 -31.09
C VAL A 198 -8.49 -7.83 -32.09
N ILE A 199 -9.73 -7.43 -32.38
CA ILE A 199 -10.06 -6.33 -33.29
C ILE A 199 -10.15 -5.03 -32.48
N ASN A 200 -9.19 -4.11 -32.67
CA ASN A 200 -9.16 -2.81 -32.00
C ASN A 200 -9.95 -1.71 -32.75
N GLN A 201 -10.95 -2.10 -33.54
CA GLN A 201 -11.75 -1.16 -34.32
C GLN A 201 -12.64 -0.34 -33.38
N GLN A 202 -12.41 0.97 -33.31
CA GLN A 202 -13.30 1.89 -32.60
C GLN A 202 -14.57 2.10 -33.42
N LEU A 203 -15.67 1.48 -33.01
CA LEU A 203 -16.99 1.62 -33.68
C LEU A 203 -17.65 2.97 -33.40
N GLU A 204 -17.35 3.56 -32.24
CA GLU A 204 -17.90 4.85 -31.81
C GLU A 204 -16.85 5.59 -30.97
N LYS A 205 -16.67 6.89 -31.22
CA LYS A 205 -15.84 7.75 -30.38
C LYS A 205 -16.75 8.44 -29.39
N PHE A 206 -16.65 8.08 -28.12
CA PHE A 206 -17.25 8.89 -27.07
C PHE A 206 -16.73 10.34 -27.18
N PRO A 207 -17.57 11.35 -26.96
CA PRO A 207 -17.09 12.72 -26.87
C PRO A 207 -15.97 12.75 -25.82
N LEU A 208 -14.86 13.40 -26.16
CA LEU A 208 -13.78 13.61 -25.20
C LEU A 208 -14.40 14.30 -24.00
N ALA A 209 -14.31 13.66 -22.82
CA ALA A 209 -14.68 14.32 -21.58
C ALA A 209 -13.87 15.62 -21.50
N GLU A 210 -14.55 16.75 -21.36
CA GLU A 210 -13.87 18.02 -21.13
C GLU A 210 -12.93 17.85 -19.95
N SER A 211 -11.69 18.35 -20.08
CA SER A 211 -10.73 18.28 -18.99
C SER A 211 -11.26 19.12 -17.83
N TYR A 212 -11.88 18.48 -16.84
CA TYR A 212 -12.22 19.14 -15.60
C TYR A 212 -10.92 19.59 -14.94
N GLN A 213 -10.78 20.89 -14.73
CA GLN A 213 -9.71 21.43 -13.88
C GLN A 213 -9.83 20.75 -12.51
N ALA A 214 -8.71 20.31 -11.94
CA ALA A 214 -8.71 19.73 -10.61
C ALA A 214 -9.32 20.73 -9.62
N GLY A 215 -10.55 20.47 -9.19
CA GLY A 215 -11.29 21.37 -8.31
C GLY A 215 -10.69 21.37 -6.92
N SER A 216 -10.64 22.55 -6.29
CA SER A 216 -10.45 22.64 -4.84
C SER A 216 -11.71 22.10 -4.15
N ILE A 217 -11.55 21.47 -2.98
CA ILE A 217 -12.70 21.12 -2.15
C ILE A 217 -13.37 22.44 -1.75
N SER A 218 -14.65 22.59 -2.07
CA SER A 218 -15.42 23.78 -1.71
C SER A 218 -15.57 23.87 -0.20
N TRP A 219 -15.22 25.03 0.36
CA TRP A 219 -15.38 25.33 1.78
C TRP A 219 -15.99 26.72 1.93
N SER A 220 -16.89 26.88 2.90
CA SER A 220 -17.42 28.17 3.29
C SER A 220 -17.69 28.20 4.80
N PRO A 221 -17.69 29.38 5.43
CA PRO A 221 -18.15 29.51 6.81
C PRO A 221 -19.62 29.11 6.94
N SER A 222 -20.08 28.89 8.17
CA SER A 222 -21.47 28.51 8.45
C SER A 222 -22.46 29.48 7.80
N GLN A 223 -23.40 28.95 7.02
CA GLN A 223 -24.42 29.72 6.32
C GLN A 223 -25.80 29.42 6.90
N GLN A 224 -26.67 30.43 6.88
CA GLN A 224 -28.09 30.24 7.14
C GLN A 224 -28.68 29.34 6.05
N ASN A 225 -29.68 28.53 6.41
CA ASN A 225 -30.36 27.65 5.45
C ASN A 225 -29.41 26.67 4.71
N TRP A 226 -28.36 26.19 5.39
CA TRP A 226 -27.42 25.22 4.84
C TRP A 226 -27.17 24.06 5.81
N ASN A 227 -27.29 22.83 5.30
CA ASN A 227 -26.97 21.62 6.03
C ASN A 227 -25.57 21.13 5.66
N PRO A 228 -24.58 21.25 6.57
CA PRO A 228 -23.19 20.86 6.27
C PRO A 228 -22.98 19.34 6.22
N TRP A 229 -23.93 18.53 6.70
CA TRP A 229 -23.81 17.07 6.71
C TRP A 229 -24.23 16.44 5.38
N TYR A 230 -25.21 17.05 4.71
CA TYR A 230 -25.69 16.59 3.41
C TYR A 230 -25.24 17.49 2.25
N GLY A 231 -24.69 18.68 2.55
CA GLY A 231 -24.22 19.63 1.54
C GLY A 231 -25.36 20.21 0.71
N ASN A 232 -26.49 20.53 1.35
CA ASN A 232 -27.68 21.07 0.68
C ASN A 232 -28.42 22.10 1.55
N ASN A 233 -29.39 22.82 0.95
CA ASN A 233 -30.25 23.75 1.67
C ASN A 233 -31.26 23.02 2.58
N ILE A 234 -31.77 23.73 3.59
CA ILE A 234 -32.75 23.20 4.55
C ILE A 234 -34.16 23.65 4.13
N ASP A 235 -35.01 22.72 3.71
CA ASP A 235 -36.37 23.07 3.29
C ASP A 235 -37.39 23.06 4.45
N GLU A 236 -36.97 22.55 5.62
CA GLU A 236 -37.85 22.32 6.78
C GLU A 236 -37.89 23.50 7.77
N LYS A 237 -39.10 23.89 8.19
CA LYS A 237 -39.32 24.84 9.29
C LYS A 237 -39.02 24.18 10.64
N PRO A 238 -38.51 24.92 11.66
CA PRO A 238 -38.25 26.36 11.65
C PRO A 238 -36.85 26.74 11.13
N LEU A 239 -35.92 25.80 11.03
CA LEU A 239 -34.50 26.06 10.76
C LEU A 239 -34.21 26.70 9.40
N ALA A 240 -35.06 26.45 8.39
CA ALA A 240 -34.99 27.11 7.09
C ALA A 240 -35.05 28.65 7.18
N PHE A 241 -35.74 29.19 8.20
CA PHE A 241 -36.01 30.63 8.34
C PHE A 241 -35.31 31.28 9.54
N MET A 242 -34.75 30.49 10.47
CA MET A 242 -34.03 31.02 11.61
C MET A 242 -32.65 31.53 11.21
N SER A 243 -32.26 32.68 11.76
CA SER A 243 -30.90 33.20 11.70
C SER A 243 -29.94 32.33 12.53
N LEU A 244 -28.65 32.41 12.23
CA LEU A 244 -27.62 31.72 13.02
C LEU A 244 -27.60 32.19 14.48
N GLU A 245 -27.97 33.43 14.76
CA GLU A 245 -28.07 33.96 16.13
C GLU A 245 -29.24 33.36 16.90
N GLU A 246 -30.41 33.24 16.28
CA GLU A 246 -31.59 32.61 16.89
C GLU A 246 -31.33 31.13 17.16
N ILE A 247 -30.69 30.43 16.22
CA ILE A 247 -30.26 29.04 16.41
C ILE A 247 -29.27 28.95 17.58
N SER A 248 -28.31 29.88 17.67
CA SER A 248 -27.33 29.87 18.75
C SER A 248 -27.96 30.10 20.13
N LYS A 249 -28.94 31.01 20.22
CA LYS A 249 -29.70 31.29 21.45
C LYS A 249 -30.53 30.08 21.88
N ASP A 250 -31.23 29.45 20.95
CA ASP A 250 -32.01 28.22 21.22
C ASP A 250 -31.11 27.08 21.71
N LEU A 251 -29.98 26.83 21.04
CA LEU A 251 -29.01 25.82 21.49
C LEU A 251 -28.47 26.10 22.89
N LEU A 252 -28.18 27.37 23.22
CA LEU A 252 -27.72 27.75 24.56
C LEU A 252 -28.82 27.55 25.62
N MET A 253 -30.08 27.86 25.30
CA MET A 253 -31.21 27.61 26.22
C MET A 253 -31.37 26.12 26.48
N ARG A 254 -31.32 25.28 25.43
CA ARG A 254 -31.40 23.83 25.54
C ARG A 254 -30.24 23.24 26.34
N GLU A 255 -29.03 23.75 26.17
CA GLU A 255 -27.88 23.31 26.96
C GLU A 255 -28.04 23.65 28.44
N LYS A 256 -28.50 24.86 28.76
CA LYS A 256 -28.76 25.27 30.15
C LYS A 256 -29.88 24.48 30.82
N ALA A 257 -30.84 23.99 30.05
CA ALA A 257 -31.93 23.16 30.54
C ALA A 257 -31.51 21.70 30.82
N LYS A 258 -30.31 21.27 30.38
CA LYS A 258 -29.82 19.91 30.67
C LYS A 258 -29.39 19.81 32.13
N GLU A 259 -29.97 18.86 32.85
CA GLU A 259 -29.49 18.46 34.17
C GLU A 259 -28.22 17.61 34.03
N ILE A 260 -27.06 18.26 34.11
CA ILE A 260 -25.77 17.57 34.13
C ILE A 260 -25.48 17.15 35.57
N THR A 261 -25.30 15.85 35.81
CA THR A 261 -24.97 15.37 37.15
C THR A 261 -23.61 15.94 37.60
N PRO A 262 -23.49 16.33 38.88
CA PRO A 262 -22.23 16.86 39.42
C PRO A 262 -21.08 15.86 39.29
N GLU A 263 -21.39 14.56 39.33
CA GLU A 263 -20.45 13.47 39.10
C GLU A 263 -19.82 13.52 37.70
N MET A 264 -20.62 13.64 36.63
CA MET A 264 -20.10 13.75 35.26
C MET A 264 -19.20 14.98 35.09
N THR A 265 -19.54 16.08 35.76
CA THR A 265 -18.71 17.30 35.73
C THR A 265 -17.40 17.09 36.47
N ALA A 266 -17.43 16.43 37.63
CA ALA A 266 -16.23 16.10 38.40
C ALA A 266 -15.30 15.15 37.63
N THR A 267 -15.85 14.10 37.00
CA THR A 267 -15.09 13.16 36.17
C THR A 267 -14.39 13.89 35.02
N ARG A 268 -15.09 14.79 34.31
CA ARG A 268 -14.49 15.56 33.20
C ARG A 268 -13.37 16.49 33.65
N LYS A 269 -13.54 17.16 34.80
CA LYS A 269 -12.51 18.03 35.39
C LYS A 269 -11.28 17.25 35.90
N GLY A 270 -11.47 16.00 36.31
CA GLY A 270 -10.39 15.12 36.75
C GLY A 270 -9.51 14.58 35.62
N LEU A 271 -9.87 14.79 34.35
CA LEU A 271 -9.09 14.29 33.23
C LEU A 271 -7.80 15.12 33.06
N PRO A 272 -6.63 14.49 32.84
CA PRO A 272 -5.36 15.20 32.71
C PRO A 272 -5.36 16.33 31.67
N VAL A 273 -6.09 16.13 30.56
CA VAL A 273 -6.21 17.13 29.48
C VAL A 273 -6.98 18.38 29.90
N PHE A 274 -7.80 18.33 30.96
CA PHE A 274 -8.56 19.48 31.44
C PHE A 274 -7.64 20.63 31.88
N GLN A 275 -6.47 20.31 32.43
CA GLN A 275 -5.47 21.30 32.85
C GLN A 275 -4.97 22.16 31.68
N HIS A 276 -5.03 21.62 30.46
CA HIS A 276 -4.59 22.30 29.23
C HIS A 276 -5.75 22.79 28.36
N ALA A 277 -7.00 22.72 28.83
CA ALA A 277 -8.16 23.03 28.00
C ALA A 277 -8.14 24.46 27.45
N ALA A 278 -7.76 25.45 28.28
CA ALA A 278 -7.66 26.85 27.86
C ALA A 278 -6.56 27.07 26.81
N GLU A 279 -5.41 26.43 26.99
CA GLU A 279 -4.27 26.49 26.07
C GLU A 279 -4.62 25.87 24.71
N ILE A 280 -5.26 24.70 24.73
CA ILE A 280 -5.73 24.01 23.52
C ILE A 280 -6.74 24.89 22.77
N LEU A 281 -7.73 25.47 23.45
CA LEU A 281 -8.73 26.32 22.81
C LEU A 281 -8.10 27.59 22.21
N ALA A 282 -7.14 28.20 22.91
CA ALA A 282 -6.40 29.34 22.38
C ALA A 282 -5.57 28.95 21.13
N ALA A 283 -4.89 27.79 21.17
CA ALA A 283 -4.13 27.28 20.04
C ALA A 283 -5.01 27.01 18.82
N VAL A 284 -6.16 26.36 19.01
CA VAL A 284 -7.13 26.07 17.94
C VAL A 284 -7.73 27.35 17.36
N LYS A 285 -8.03 28.35 18.18
CA LYS A 285 -8.58 29.63 17.72
C LYS A 285 -7.59 30.41 16.85
N ASN A 286 -6.31 30.36 17.20
CA ASN A 286 -5.29 31.22 16.60
C ASN A 286 -4.51 30.54 15.45
N ASN A 287 -4.71 29.23 15.21
CA ASN A 287 -3.95 28.48 14.22
C ASN A 287 -4.88 27.61 13.35
N PRO A 288 -4.67 27.56 12.02
CA PRO A 288 -5.46 26.70 11.13
C PRO A 288 -5.17 25.21 11.34
N VAL A 289 -3.98 24.87 11.85
CA VAL A 289 -3.56 23.49 12.13
C VAL A 289 -2.90 23.43 13.51
N VAL A 290 -3.34 22.49 14.35
CA VAL A 290 -2.79 22.27 15.69
C VAL A 290 -2.52 20.78 15.88
N LEU A 291 -1.29 20.44 16.28
CA LEU A 291 -0.92 19.08 16.68
C LEU A 291 -1.02 18.96 18.20
N ILE A 292 -1.92 18.11 18.68
CA ILE A 292 -2.07 17.82 20.11
C ILE A 292 -1.51 16.44 20.39
N LYS A 293 -0.45 16.36 21.21
CA LYS A 293 0.17 15.10 21.64
C LYS A 293 -0.22 14.81 23.08
N GLY A 294 -0.73 13.61 23.36
CA GLY A 294 -1.10 13.16 24.70
C GLY A 294 -0.86 11.67 24.90
N ALA A 295 -0.92 11.22 26.16
CA ALA A 295 -0.91 9.79 26.47
C ALA A 295 -2.20 9.11 25.95
N THR A 296 -2.14 7.79 25.76
CA THR A 296 -3.23 6.98 25.19
C THR A 296 -4.56 7.25 25.93
N VAL A 297 -5.67 7.31 25.17
CA VAL A 297 -7.10 7.42 25.57
C VAL A 297 -7.70 8.75 26.07
N THR A 298 -6.97 9.87 26.16
CA THR A 298 -7.52 11.11 26.74
C THR A 298 -8.03 12.18 25.76
N TYR A 299 -7.57 12.20 24.51
CA TYR A 299 -7.80 13.36 23.63
C TYR A 299 -9.23 13.43 23.07
N SER A 300 -9.75 12.30 22.60
CA SER A 300 -10.93 12.26 21.72
C SER A 300 -12.26 12.43 22.47
N LYS A 301 -12.28 12.13 23.77
CA LYS A 301 -13.48 12.22 24.62
C LYS A 301 -13.67 13.59 25.26
N VAL A 302 -12.73 14.51 25.07
CA VAL A 302 -12.57 15.66 25.97
C VAL A 302 -12.44 16.99 25.23
N VAL A 303 -11.64 17.06 24.16
CA VAL A 303 -11.48 18.30 23.39
C VAL A 303 -12.77 18.70 22.68
N GLU A 304 -13.52 17.72 22.17
CA GLU A 304 -14.79 17.93 21.45
C GLU A 304 -15.88 18.57 22.36
N PRO A 305 -16.19 18.03 23.55
CA PRO A 305 -17.09 18.69 24.50
C PRO A 305 -16.66 20.11 24.90
N PHE A 306 -15.35 20.37 25.05
CA PHE A 306 -14.87 21.67 25.49
C PHE A 306 -14.99 22.75 24.42
N SER A 307 -14.70 22.43 23.16
CA SER A 307 -14.88 23.37 22.05
C SER A 307 -16.37 23.69 21.81
N ILE A 308 -17.24 22.67 21.95
CA ILE A 308 -18.70 22.85 21.87
C ILE A 308 -19.20 23.73 23.04
N ALA A 309 -18.79 23.44 24.27
CA ALA A 309 -19.18 24.24 25.44
C ALA A 309 -18.67 25.70 25.36
N SER A 310 -17.44 25.91 24.86
CA SER A 310 -16.89 27.25 24.67
C SER A 310 -17.68 28.04 23.61
N SER A 311 -18.01 27.42 22.47
CA SER A 311 -18.80 28.08 21.42
C SER A 311 -20.24 28.39 21.86
N LEU A 312 -20.86 27.52 22.67
CA LEU A 312 -22.17 27.77 23.29
C LEU A 312 -22.13 28.98 24.22
N ASN A 313 -21.12 29.06 25.10
CA ASN A 313 -20.97 30.16 26.05
C ASN A 313 -20.64 31.51 25.39
N LEU A 314 -19.99 31.50 24.22
CA LEU A 314 -19.67 32.69 23.43
C LEU A 314 -20.80 33.11 22.48
N GLY A 315 -21.93 32.38 22.45
CA GLY A 315 -23.08 32.71 21.60
C GLY A 315 -22.89 32.42 20.11
N GLY A 316 -21.86 31.65 19.73
CA GLY A 316 -21.51 31.30 18.35
C GLY A 316 -21.75 29.83 18.00
N SER A 317 -22.56 29.11 18.76
CA SER A 317 -22.74 27.66 18.61
C SER A 317 -23.31 27.24 17.26
N ALA A 318 -24.17 28.05 16.62
CA ALA A 318 -24.65 27.74 15.28
C ALA A 318 -23.53 27.78 14.23
N GLN A 319 -22.45 28.52 14.50
CA GLN A 319 -21.31 28.66 13.60
C GLN A 319 -20.25 27.57 13.78
N PHE A 320 -20.31 26.82 14.88
CA PHE A 320 -19.34 25.78 15.22
C PHE A 320 -19.79 24.40 14.73
N ARG A 321 -18.92 23.70 14.00
CA ARG A 321 -19.11 22.31 13.57
C ARG A 321 -17.79 21.56 13.71
N TRP A 322 -17.88 20.29 14.12
CA TRP A 322 -16.71 19.44 14.37
C TRP A 322 -16.89 18.11 13.65
N LEU A 323 -15.90 17.72 12.85
CA LEU A 323 -15.85 16.42 12.19
C LEU A 323 -14.69 15.61 12.78
N LYS A 324 -14.96 14.34 13.10
CA LYS A 324 -13.98 13.44 13.71
C LYS A 324 -13.84 12.17 12.87
N GLY A 325 -12.68 12.03 12.21
CA GLY A 325 -12.29 10.77 11.57
C GLY A 325 -11.74 9.80 12.61
N LEU A 326 -12.31 8.59 12.68
CA LEU A 326 -11.80 7.50 13.52
C LEU A 326 -11.29 6.36 12.64
N PRO A 327 -10.13 5.76 12.95
CA PRO A 327 -9.68 4.56 12.26
C PRO A 327 -10.61 3.38 12.59
N LEU A 328 -10.89 2.52 11.59
CA LEU A 328 -11.81 1.37 11.71
C LEU A 328 -11.58 0.47 12.93
N ARG A 329 -10.34 0.38 13.42
CA ARG A 329 -9.98 -0.48 14.57
C ARG A 329 -10.54 0.02 15.92
N GLU A 330 -10.89 1.30 16.04
CA GLU A 330 -11.50 1.89 17.25
C GLU A 330 -13.03 1.94 17.19
N GLN A 331 -13.65 1.78 16.02
CA GLN A 331 -15.12 1.78 15.90
C GLN A 331 -15.74 0.58 16.62
N ASN A 332 -15.08 -0.58 16.60
CA ASN A 332 -15.60 -1.80 17.25
C ASN A 332 -15.44 -1.81 18.78
N SER A 333 -14.49 -1.06 19.36
CA SER A 333 -14.33 -0.98 20.82
C SER A 333 -15.24 0.08 21.46
N LEU A 334 -15.74 1.05 20.68
CA LEU A 334 -16.70 2.05 21.12
C LEU A 334 -18.16 1.61 20.96
N ALA A 335 -18.42 0.63 20.08
CA ALA A 335 -19.76 0.07 19.86
C ALA A 335 -20.38 -0.58 21.12
N THR A 336 -19.56 -1.04 22.07
CA THR A 336 -20.04 -1.63 23.34
C THR A 336 -20.31 -0.62 24.47
N VAL A 337 -20.02 0.68 24.28
CA VAL A 337 -20.11 1.67 25.38
C VAL A 337 -21.02 2.88 25.06
N LEU A 338 -21.54 2.99 23.84
CA LEU A 338 -22.35 4.16 23.42
C LEU A 338 -23.67 3.77 22.74
N ASP A 339 -24.43 2.86 23.35
CA ASP A 339 -25.79 2.50 22.93
C ASP A 339 -26.90 3.43 23.49
N LEU A 340 -26.56 4.64 23.95
CA LEU A 340 -27.51 5.51 24.66
C LEU A 340 -27.62 6.96 24.19
N ALA A 341 -27.20 7.29 22.96
CA ALA A 341 -27.56 8.57 22.36
C ALA A 341 -27.68 8.49 20.83
N PHE A 342 -28.92 8.32 20.37
CA PHE A 342 -29.50 8.77 19.10
C PHE A 342 -28.60 8.86 17.85
N ALA A 343 -28.71 7.81 17.02
CA ALA A 343 -28.91 7.82 15.57
C ALA A 343 -28.31 8.97 14.74
N LEU A 344 -27.19 8.69 14.06
CA LEU A 344 -27.05 8.78 12.59
C LEU A 344 -25.66 8.28 12.17
N LYS A 345 -25.61 6.99 11.77
CA LYS A 345 -24.55 6.43 10.94
C LYS A 345 -24.75 6.93 9.50
N VAL A 346 -23.78 7.63 8.92
CA VAL A 346 -23.41 7.48 7.50
C VAL A 346 -21.91 7.77 7.33
N CYS A 347 -21.22 6.84 6.69
CA CYS A 347 -19.84 6.92 6.21
C CYS A 347 -19.65 8.01 5.16
N LEU A 348 -18.50 8.71 5.17
CA LEU A 348 -17.72 8.91 3.94
C LEU A 348 -16.26 9.26 4.23
N LEU A 349 -15.42 8.67 3.38
CA LEU A 349 -13.97 8.69 3.29
C LEU A 349 -13.39 10.12 3.18
N VAL A 350 -12.32 10.41 3.93
CA VAL A 350 -11.16 11.13 3.38
C VAL A 350 -9.88 10.45 3.87
N HIS A 351 -9.30 9.68 2.97
CA HIS A 351 -7.94 9.18 3.04
C HIS A 351 -7.02 10.31 2.56
N THR A 352 -6.39 11.08 3.45
CA THR A 352 -5.08 11.71 3.13
C THR A 352 -4.39 12.23 4.39
N VAL A 353 -3.07 12.01 4.45
CA VAL A 353 -2.10 12.56 5.41
C VAL A 353 -2.07 11.91 6.80
N LEU A 354 -1.71 10.63 6.82
CA LEU A 354 -0.89 10.10 7.92
C LEU A 354 0.13 9.09 7.37
N LEU A 355 1.02 9.58 6.52
CA LEU A 355 2.27 8.91 6.16
C LEU A 355 3.34 10.00 6.07
N CYS A 356 4.43 9.79 6.81
CA CYS A 356 5.62 10.64 6.95
C CYS A 356 5.54 11.76 8.00
N LEU A 357 5.71 11.38 9.26
CA LEU A 357 6.83 11.86 10.07
C LEU A 357 7.51 10.68 10.75
#